data_AF-A0A3G7TTE1-F1
#
_entry.id   AF-A0A3G7TTE1-F1
#
_cell.length_a   1.000
_cell.length_b   1.000
_cell.length_c   1.000
_cell.angle_alpha   90.00
_cell.angle_beta   90.00
_cell.angle_gamma   90.00
#
_symmetry.space_group_name_H-M   'P 1'
#
loop_
_entity.id
_entity.type
_entity.pdbx_description
1 polymer ?
#
loop_
_entity_poly.entity_id
_entity_poly.type
_entity_poly.pdbx_seq_one_letter_code
_entity_poly.pdbx_strand_id
1 'polypeptide(L)'
;MGNPHCTFFVEDVQTIDVATLGPRIEAHPLFPQKTNVHFVQVIDRQTIRLRIWERNGAIPLGSGSCSCGAAVNGIRRGLLDSPVRVLCDGGPVTVSWDGQGKVRLAGSVTPMFSGVI
;
A
#
# COMPACT_ATOMS: atom_id res chain seq x y z
N MET A 1 9.03 3.29 -6.57
CA MET A 1 9.22 3.04 -5.12
C MET A 1 10.55 2.38 -4.79
N GLY A 2 11.25 1.75 -5.73
CA GLY A 2 12.58 1.16 -5.50
C GLY A 2 12.54 -0.32 -5.13
N ASN A 3 11.39 -0.81 -4.66
CA ASN A 3 11.05 -2.21 -4.41
C ASN A 3 9.80 -2.63 -5.22
N PRO A 4 9.57 -3.93 -5.46
CA PRO A 4 8.44 -4.43 -6.24
C PRO A 4 7.10 -4.37 -5.49
N HIS A 5 6.03 -4.07 -6.23
CA HIS A 5 4.67 -3.92 -5.70
C HIS A 5 3.63 -4.53 -6.65
N CYS A 6 2.70 -5.30 -6.09
CA CYS A 6 1.56 -5.87 -6.80
C CYS A 6 0.27 -5.44 -6.10
N THR A 7 -0.67 -4.85 -6.86
CA THR A 7 -1.95 -4.36 -6.30
C THR A 7 -3.13 -5.14 -6.87
N PHE A 8 -3.95 -5.68 -5.97
CA PHE A 8 -5.27 -6.24 -6.25
C PHE A 8 -6.33 -5.24 -5.79
N PHE A 9 -7.21 -4.86 -6.70
CA PHE A 9 -8.39 -4.05 -6.36
C PHE A 9 -9.54 -5.01 -6.08
N VAL A 10 -10.14 -4.89 -4.91
CA VAL A 10 -11.18 -5.79 -4.38
C VAL A 10 -12.39 -4.96 -3.94
N GLU A 11 -13.56 -5.60 -3.90
CA GLU A 11 -14.80 -4.94 -3.46
C GLU A 11 -14.77 -4.64 -1.95
N ASP A 12 -14.30 -5.59 -1.15
CA ASP A 12 -14.19 -5.44 0.30
C ASP A 12 -12.92 -6.10 0.84
N VAL A 13 -12.02 -5.30 1.42
CA VAL A 13 -10.77 -5.81 2.01
C VAL A 13 -10.97 -6.58 3.32
N GLN A 14 -12.13 -6.46 3.99
CA GLN A 14 -12.42 -7.20 5.22
C GLN A 14 -12.65 -8.68 4.96
N THR A 15 -13.07 -9.04 3.75
CA THR A 15 -13.28 -10.43 3.33
C THR A 15 -12.00 -11.16 2.96
N ILE A 16 -10.88 -10.43 2.86
CA ILE A 16 -9.60 -10.97 2.38
C ILE A 16 -8.78 -11.51 3.54
N ASP A 17 -8.50 -12.82 3.50
CA ASP A 17 -7.49 -13.43 4.36
C ASP A 17 -6.08 -13.15 3.81
N VAL A 18 -5.53 -12.02 4.24
CA VAL A 18 -4.20 -11.54 3.85
C VAL A 18 -3.10 -12.51 4.29
N ALA A 19 -3.24 -13.17 5.45
CA ALA A 19 -2.23 -14.08 5.98
C ALA A 19 -2.11 -15.35 5.14
N THR A 20 -3.24 -15.83 4.60
CA THR A 20 -3.27 -16.99 3.72
C THR A 20 -2.87 -16.64 2.28
N LEU A 21 -3.34 -15.52 1.74
CA LEU A 21 -3.10 -15.15 0.33
C LEU A 21 -1.74 -14.49 0.10
N GLY A 22 -1.29 -13.66 1.05
CA GLY A 22 -0.06 -12.87 0.96
C GLY A 22 1.17 -13.69 0.56
N PRO A 23 1.56 -14.73 1.32
CA PRO A 23 2.74 -15.55 1.02
C PRO A 23 2.69 -16.21 -0.36
N ARG A 24 1.50 -16.67 -0.78
CA ARG A 24 1.30 -17.35 -2.07
C ARG A 24 1.54 -16.41 -3.24
N ILE A 25 1.07 -15.17 -3.13
CA ILE A 25 1.23 -14.15 -4.16
C ILE A 25 2.64 -13.57 -4.12
N GLU A 26 3.18 -13.32 -2.93
CA GLU A 26 4.54 -12.82 -2.73
C GLU A 26 5.56 -13.68 -3.49
N ALA A 27 5.46 -15.01 -3.36
CA ALA A 27 6.37 -15.98 -3.95
C ALA A 27 5.95 -16.47 -5.35
N HIS A 28 4.94 -15.84 -5.97
CA HIS A 28 4.46 -16.26 -7.28
C HIS A 28 5.59 -16.18 -8.33
N PRO A 29 5.71 -17.14 -9.27
CA PRO A 29 6.81 -17.17 -10.26
C PRO A 29 6.98 -15.90 -11.12
N LEU A 30 5.92 -15.09 -11.25
CA LEU A 30 5.98 -13.78 -11.91
C LEU A 30 6.83 -12.74 -11.16
N PHE A 31 7.16 -13.01 -9.89
CA PHE A 31 7.99 -12.16 -9.04
C PHE A 31 9.26 -12.90 -8.62
N PRO A 32 10.28 -13.02 -9.48
CA PRO A 32 11.53 -13.73 -9.15
C PRO A 32 12.23 -13.18 -7.90
N GLN A 33 12.05 -11.89 -7.60
CA GLN A 33 12.58 -11.22 -6.41
C GLN A 33 11.52 -11.01 -5.31
N LYS A 34 10.41 -11.75 -5.40
CA LYS A 34 9.19 -11.59 -4.62
C LYS A 34 8.57 -10.19 -4.76
N THR A 35 7.42 -9.95 -4.14
CA THR A 35 6.75 -8.63 -4.20
C THR A 35 6.05 -8.28 -2.90
N ASN A 36 5.91 -6.98 -2.62
CA ASN A 36 4.88 -6.53 -1.69
C ASN A 36 3.51 -6.72 -2.35
N VAL A 37 2.52 -7.17 -1.57
CA VAL A 37 1.16 -7.41 -2.06
C VAL A 37 0.21 -6.43 -1.38
N HIS A 38 -0.60 -5.75 -2.20
CA HIS A 38 -1.58 -4.78 -1.75
C HIS A 38 -2.97 -5.28 -2.07
N PHE A 39 -3.86 -5.28 -1.09
CA PHE A 39 -5.30 -5.44 -1.28
C PHE A 39 -5.95 -4.09 -1.04
N VAL A 40 -6.59 -3.57 -2.09
CA VAL A 40 -7.10 -2.20 -2.14
C VAL A 40 -8.60 -2.22 -2.38
N GLN A 41 -9.35 -1.66 -1.45
CA GLN A 41 -10.75 -1.30 -1.66
C GLN A 41 -10.82 0.19 -1.96
N VAL A 42 -11.43 0.53 -3.09
CA VAL A 42 -11.69 1.92 -3.48
C VAL A 42 -12.96 2.36 -2.76
N ILE A 43 -12.85 3.33 -1.87
CA ILE A 43 -14.00 3.92 -1.18
C ILE A 43 -14.60 5.01 -2.07
N ASP A 44 -13.73 5.87 -2.61
CA ASP A 44 -14.05 6.88 -3.60
C ASP A 44 -12.80 7.18 -4.45
N ARG A 45 -12.90 8.11 -5.41
CA ARG A 45 -11.79 8.43 -6.33
C ARG A 45 -10.55 8.98 -5.62
N GLN A 46 -10.66 9.51 -4.41
CA GLN A 46 -9.56 10.09 -3.64
C GLN A 46 -9.30 9.35 -2.32
N THR A 47 -10.02 8.28 -2.01
CA THR A 47 -9.88 7.54 -0.75
C THR A 47 -9.86 6.04 -0.99
N ILE A 48 -8.84 5.37 -0.44
CA ILE A 48 -8.73 3.92 -0.46
C ILE A 48 -8.51 3.33 0.92
N ARG A 49 -9.01 2.12 1.14
CA ARG A 49 -8.60 1.25 2.23
C ARG A 49 -7.54 0.28 1.74
N LEU A 50 -6.42 0.18 2.47
CA LEU A 50 -5.28 -0.64 2.10
C LEU A 50 -4.97 -1.67 3.18
N ARG A 51 -4.88 -2.96 2.79
CA ARG A 51 -4.27 -4.04 3.56
C ARG A 51 -3.04 -4.56 2.83
N ILE A 52 -2.01 -4.92 3.59
CA ILE A 52 -0.65 -5.14 3.05
C ILE A 52 -0.16 -6.51 3.51
N TRP A 53 0.45 -7.25 2.60
CA TRP A 53 1.44 -8.28 2.93
C TRP A 53 2.80 -7.80 2.46
N GLU A 54 3.73 -7.58 3.39
CA GLU A 54 5.04 -7.02 3.09
C GLU A 54 6.04 -8.12 2.71
N ARG A 55 6.86 -7.84 1.70
CA ARG A 55 7.82 -8.80 1.17
C ARG A 55 8.79 -9.29 2.26
N ASN A 56 9.00 -10.59 2.31
CA ASN A 56 9.77 -11.35 3.31
C ASN A 56 9.27 -11.15 4.75
N GLY A 57 7.99 -10.79 4.93
CA GLY A 57 7.53 -10.23 6.18
C GLY A 57 6.18 -10.74 6.63
N ALA A 58 5.44 -9.80 7.19
CA ALA A 58 4.16 -10.00 7.86
C ALA A 58 3.14 -8.98 7.33
N ILE A 59 2.07 -8.79 8.08
CA ILE A 59 1.03 -7.80 7.82
C ILE A 59 1.36 -6.54 8.64
N PRO A 60 1.97 -5.50 8.05
CA PRO A 60 2.29 -4.29 8.78
C PRO A 60 1.02 -3.46 9.03
N LEU A 61 1.05 -2.61 10.06
CA LEU A 61 -0.01 -1.64 10.29
C LEU A 61 -0.05 -0.56 9.18
N GLY A 62 1.09 -0.27 8.55
CA GLY A 62 1.19 0.63 7.41
C GLY A 62 2.58 0.57 6.80
N SER A 63 2.69 0.91 5.51
CA SER A 63 3.97 0.98 4.80
C SER A 63 3.91 2.09 3.76
N GLY A 64 4.87 3.01 3.82
CA GLY A 64 4.90 4.20 2.95
C GLY A 64 5.08 3.84 1.48
N SER A 65 6.01 2.92 1.18
CA SER A 65 6.22 2.44 -0.19
C SER A 65 4.98 1.73 -0.75
N CYS A 66 4.30 0.92 0.07
CA CYS A 66 3.07 0.23 -0.33
C CYS A 66 1.91 1.21 -0.57
N SER A 67 1.77 2.23 0.29
CA SER A 67 0.76 3.28 0.13
C SER A 67 0.96 4.04 -1.18
N CYS A 68 2.21 4.41 -1.48
CA CYS A 68 2.56 5.03 -2.75
C CYS A 68 2.27 4.12 -3.94
N GLY A 69 2.67 2.84 -3.87
CA GLY A 69 2.45 1.87 -4.94
C GLY A 69 0.96 1.64 -5.21
N ALA A 70 0.13 1.52 -4.17
CA ALA A 70 -1.32 1.37 -4.29
C ALA A 70 -1.98 2.58 -4.97
N ALA A 71 -1.66 3.80 -4.53
CA ALA A 71 -2.20 5.02 -5.11
C ALA A 71 -1.78 5.20 -6.58
N VAL A 72 -0.49 5.03 -6.90
CA VAL A 72 0.03 5.10 -8.27
C VAL A 72 -0.65 4.08 -9.17
N ASN A 73 -0.77 2.82 -8.72
CA ASN A 73 -1.42 1.77 -9.50
C ASN A 73 -2.90 2.09 -9.74
N GLY A 74 -3.60 2.70 -8.78
CA GLY A 74 -5.00 3.12 -8.94
C GLY A 74 -5.16 4.28 -9.92
N ILE A 75 -4.30 5.29 -9.83
CA ILE A 75 -4.27 6.44 -10.76
C ILE A 75 -3.99 5.95 -12.20
N ARG A 76 -2.98 5.09 -12.39
CA ARG A 76 -2.64 4.54 -13.72
C ARG A 76 -3.77 3.70 -14.34
N ARG A 77 -4.64 3.10 -13.52
CA ARG A 77 -5.81 2.35 -13.98
C ARG A 77 -7.05 3.23 -14.19
N GLY A 78 -6.99 4.54 -13.93
CA GLY A 78 -8.12 5.46 -14.00
C GLY A 78 -9.14 5.30 -12.85
N LEU A 79 -8.77 4.55 -11.80
CA LEU A 79 -9.63 4.26 -10.66
C LEU A 79 -9.58 5.37 -9.60
N LEU A 80 -8.47 6.11 -9.53
CA LEU A 80 -8.22 7.13 -8.52
C LEU A 80 -7.73 8.43 -9.14
N ASP A 81 -7.97 9.53 -8.45
CA ASP A 81 -7.46 10.86 -8.75
C ASP A 81 -6.54 11.33 -7.61
N SER A 82 -5.44 11.99 -7.95
CA SER A 82 -4.54 12.59 -6.96
C SER A 82 -5.13 13.89 -6.39
N PRO A 83 -4.94 14.19 -5.09
CA PRO A 83 -4.26 13.37 -4.08
C PRO A 83 -5.14 12.25 -3.54
N VAL A 84 -4.52 11.12 -3.18
CA VAL A 84 -5.18 9.94 -2.64
C VAL A 84 -4.91 9.82 -1.14
N ARG A 85 -5.96 9.78 -0.33
CA ARG A 85 -5.95 9.40 1.07
C ARG A 85 -5.97 7.88 1.20
N VAL A 86 -4.89 7.32 1.73
CA VAL A 86 -4.71 5.88 1.94
C VAL A 86 -4.93 5.54 3.40
N LEU A 87 -6.00 4.82 3.70
CA LEU A 87 -6.34 4.38 5.06
C LEU A 87 -5.63 3.04 5.35
N CYS A 88 -4.56 3.06 6.15
CA CYS A 88 -3.90 1.86 6.66
C CYS A 88 -4.35 1.52 8.09
N ASP A 89 -4.03 0.33 8.61
CA ASP A 89 -4.39 -0.09 9.98
C ASP A 89 -3.75 0.82 11.05
N GLY A 90 -2.54 1.33 10.78
CA GLY A 90 -1.78 2.22 11.65
C GLY A 90 -2.10 3.71 11.47
N GLY A 91 -3.07 4.05 10.62
CA GLY A 91 -3.49 5.42 10.37
C GLY A 91 -3.43 5.85 8.89
N PRO A 92 -4.03 7.01 8.57
CA PRO A 92 -4.09 7.50 7.20
C PRO A 92 -2.78 8.18 6.77
N VAL A 93 -2.43 8.03 5.49
CA VAL A 93 -1.43 8.85 4.81
C VAL A 93 -2.02 9.43 3.54
N THR A 94 -1.46 10.54 3.06
CA THR A 94 -1.84 11.16 1.79
C THR A 94 -0.73 10.97 0.78
N VAL A 95 -1.08 10.45 -0.40
CA VAL A 95 -0.17 10.26 -1.53
C VAL A 95 -0.59 11.16 -2.68
N SER A 96 0.34 11.97 -3.18
CA SER A 96 0.12 12.84 -4.34
C SER A 96 1.04 12.44 -5.49
N TRP A 97 0.47 12.33 -6.68
CA TRP A 97 1.19 12.01 -7.90
C TRP A 97 0.45 12.54 -9.12
N ASP A 98 1.12 13.32 -9.97
CA ASP A 98 0.52 13.98 -11.15
C ASP A 98 0.47 13.07 -12.40
N GLY A 99 0.74 11.78 -12.24
CA GLY A 99 0.84 10.82 -13.34
C GLY A 99 2.24 10.72 -13.94
N GLN A 100 3.19 11.58 -13.54
CA GLN A 100 4.57 11.58 -14.00
C GLN A 100 5.55 11.86 -12.84
N GLY A 101 6.85 11.70 -13.08
CA GLY A 101 7.87 12.12 -12.11
C GLY A 101 7.74 11.53 -10.69
N LYS A 102 7.76 12.42 -9.69
CA LYS A 102 7.95 12.07 -8.27
C LYS A 102 6.61 11.87 -7.55
N VAL A 103 6.54 10.84 -6.71
CA VAL A 103 5.42 10.61 -5.79
C VAL A 103 5.75 11.25 -4.45
N ARG A 104 4.79 12.00 -3.89
CA ARG A 104 4.91 12.59 -2.55
C ARG A 104 4.02 11.83 -1.58
N LEU A 105 4.53 11.55 -0.38
CA LEU A 105 3.78 10.95 0.72
C LEU A 105 3.85 11.88 1.94
N ALA A 106 2.71 12.10 2.57
CA ALA A 106 2.58 12.87 3.81
C ALA A 106 1.79 12.04 4.84
N GLY A 107 2.25 12.03 6.08
CA GLY A 107 1.61 11.34 7.20
C GLY A 107 2.12 11.90 8.53
N SER A 108 1.39 11.65 9.61
CA SER A 108 1.79 12.06 10.96
C SER A 108 2.97 11.22 11.47
N VAL A 109 3.85 11.86 12.25
CA VAL A 109 4.93 11.20 12.97
C VAL A 109 4.78 11.52 14.45
N THR A 110 4.84 10.50 15.31
CA THR A 110 4.75 10.65 16.76
C THR A 110 6.01 10.09 17.42
N PRO A 111 6.77 10.89 18.17
CA PRO A 111 7.89 10.37 18.94
C PRO A 111 7.37 9.49 20.09
N MET A 112 7.93 8.28 20.23
CA MET A 112 7.49 7.30 21.25
C MET A 112 8.45 7.21 22.44
N PHE A 113 9.76 7.22 22.19
CA PHE A 113 10.77 7.15 23.24
C PHE A 113 12.07 7.84 22.80
N SER A 114 12.93 8.14 23.78
CA SER A 114 14.33 8.53 23.58
C SER A 114 15.20 7.80 24.61
N GLY A 115 16.45 7.51 24.26
CA GLY A 115 17.36 6.75 25.14
C GLY A 115 18.80 6.73 24.64
N VAL A 116 19.68 6.09 25.42
CA VAL A 116 21.11 5.86 25.12
C VAL A 116 21.37 4.36 25.25
N ILE A 117 22.18 3.79 24.35
CA ILE A 117 22.56 2.36 24.31
C ILE A 117 24.01 2.22 24.78
#